data_AF-A0A8S0PWI2-F1
#
_entry.id   AF-A0A8S0PWI2-F1
#
_cell.length_a   1.000
_cell.length_b   1.000
_cell.length_c   1.000
_cell.angle_alpha   90.00
_cell.angle_beta   90.00
_cell.angle_gamma   90.00
#
_symmetry.space_group_name_H-M   'P 1'
#
loop_
_entity.id
_entity.type
_entity.pdbx_description
1 polymer ?
#
loop_
_entity_poly.entity_id
_entity_poly.type
_entity_poly.pdbx_seq_one_letter_code
_entity_poly.pdbx_strand_id
1 'polypeptide(L)'
;MAQQQEIEALRHLELRLLRCTLPSDHPSQPPPPPLLTLSSPCSLLHSLLNAVVLLIESGNYLQALSSSASQSLFANLKFVSPESESASRFYSDSLLECVDSFLNVNGSENLEPESMELKGYKVLLVMAIGVSALLAFIQCNITGPVEKLPWMPLMALSTWEGEIGEGDSVEWEAWAHKELMSAGSELHGKFSNLQ
;
A
#
# COMPACT_ATOMS: atom_id res chain seq x y z
N MET A 1 16.42 -25.98 -6.83
CA MET A 1 14.98 -26.19 -7.13
C MET A 1 14.10 -25.23 -6.31
N ALA A 2 14.25 -25.16 -4.97
CA ALA A 2 13.47 -24.24 -4.13
C ALA A 2 13.55 -22.76 -4.56
N GLN A 3 14.76 -22.24 -4.80
CA GLN A 3 14.96 -20.86 -5.23
C GLN A 3 14.25 -20.52 -6.56
N GLN A 4 14.29 -21.44 -7.52
CA GLN A 4 13.60 -21.28 -8.80
C GLN A 4 12.07 -21.20 -8.62
N GLN A 5 11.52 -22.02 -7.72
CA GLN A 5 10.09 -21.99 -7.39
C GLN A 5 9.67 -20.69 -6.70
N GLU A 6 10.52 -20.13 -5.84
CA GLU A 6 10.27 -18.84 -5.18
C GLU A 6 10.27 -17.68 -6.18
N ILE A 7 11.21 -17.68 -7.13
CA ILE A 7 11.27 -16.68 -8.20
C ILE A 7 10.04 -16.77 -9.10
N GLU A 8 9.64 -17.98 -9.49
CA GLU A 8 8.44 -18.20 -10.30
C GLU A 8 7.18 -17.76 -9.56
N ALA A 9 7.08 -18.03 -8.25
CA ALA A 9 5.97 -17.59 -7.42
C ALA A 9 5.90 -16.06 -7.28
N LEU A 10 7.06 -15.39 -7.11
CA LEU A 10 7.13 -13.93 -7.06
C LEU A 10 6.71 -13.31 -8.40
N ARG A 11 7.26 -13.80 -9.51
CA ARG A 11 6.93 -13.35 -10.87
C ARG A 11 5.45 -13.55 -11.19
N HIS A 12 4.86 -14.62 -10.67
CA HIS A 12 3.44 -14.88 -10.83
C HIS A 12 2.58 -13.79 -10.17
N LEU A 13 2.92 -13.37 -8.94
CA LEU A 13 2.23 -12.30 -8.23
C LEU A 13 2.42 -10.95 -8.93
N GLU A 14 3.63 -10.66 -9.41
CA GLU A 14 3.93 -9.44 -10.18
C GLU A 14 3.05 -9.33 -11.44
N LEU A 15 2.96 -10.39 -12.23
CA LEU A 15 2.15 -10.42 -13.44
C LEU A 15 0.65 -10.26 -13.15
N ARG A 16 0.17 -10.78 -12.02
CA ARG A 16 -1.21 -10.59 -11.57
C ARG A 16 -1.50 -9.14 -11.21
N LEU A 17 -0.59 -8.51 -10.45
CA LEU A 17 -0.71 -7.09 -10.12
C LEU A 17 -0.70 -6.22 -11.40
N LEU A 18 0.18 -6.51 -12.36
CA LEU A 18 0.21 -5.82 -13.65
C LEU A 18 -1.10 -5.96 -14.42
N ARG A 19 -1.70 -7.15 -14.44
CA ARG A 19 -3.00 -7.38 -15.11
C ARG A 19 -4.13 -6.53 -14.53
N CYS A 20 -4.07 -6.18 -13.24
CA CYS A 20 -5.06 -5.31 -12.61
C CYS A 20 -5.06 -3.88 -13.19
N THR A 21 -3.99 -3.47 -13.88
CA THR A 21 -3.86 -2.15 -14.54
C THR A 21 -4.23 -2.17 -16.01
N LEU A 22 -4.49 -3.34 -16.60
CA LEU A 22 -4.81 -3.49 -18.02
C LEU A 22 -6.32 -3.68 -18.20
N PRO A 23 -6.94 -3.05 -19.21
CA PRO A 23 -8.29 -3.40 -19.61
C PRO A 23 -8.34 -4.90 -19.95
N SER A 24 -9.21 -5.65 -19.28
CA SER A 24 -9.39 -7.06 -19.58
C SER A 24 -10.79 -7.30 -20.13
N ASP A 25 -10.85 -7.70 -21.40
CA ASP A 25 -12.10 -8.12 -22.05
C ASP A 25 -12.58 -9.50 -21.53
N HIS A 26 -11.74 -10.22 -20.77
CA HIS A 26 -12.05 -11.53 -20.19
C HIS A 26 -11.56 -11.65 -18.75
N PRO A 27 -12.45 -11.66 -17.74
CA PRO A 27 -12.06 -11.93 -16.36
C PRO A 27 -11.51 -13.37 -16.28
N SER A 28 -10.20 -13.48 -16.12
CA SER A 28 -9.53 -14.76 -15.95
C SER A 28 -9.67 -15.19 -14.49
N GLN A 29 -10.11 -16.42 -14.25
CA GLN A 29 -10.18 -16.96 -12.90
C GLN A 29 -8.77 -17.01 -12.30
N PRO A 30 -8.54 -16.51 -11.06
CA PRO A 30 -7.22 -16.54 -10.47
C PRO A 30 -6.74 -18.00 -10.35
N PRO A 31 -5.56 -18.34 -10.87
CA PRO A 31 -5.02 -19.68 -10.75
C PRO A 31 -4.76 -20.01 -9.27
N PRO A 32 -4.79 -21.30 -8.88
CA PRO A 32 -4.52 -21.71 -7.51
C PRO A 32 -3.11 -21.26 -7.10
N PRO A 33 -2.93 -20.76 -5.86
CA PRO A 33 -1.63 -20.31 -5.40
C PRO A 33 -0.64 -21.48 -5.40
N PRO A 34 0.63 -21.25 -5.74
CA PRO A 34 1.66 -22.27 -5.61
C PRO A 34 1.78 -22.72 -4.15
N LEU A 35 1.87 -24.03 -3.93
CA LEU A 35 2.06 -24.61 -2.60
C LEU A 35 3.49 -24.34 -2.11
N LEU A 36 3.73 -23.17 -1.53
CA LEU A 36 4.97 -22.90 -0.80
C LEU A 36 4.89 -23.53 0.60
N THR A 37 5.95 -24.21 1.01
CA THR A 37 6.06 -24.78 2.36
C THR A 37 6.11 -23.66 3.41
N LEU A 38 5.23 -23.73 4.41
CA LEU A 38 4.89 -22.66 5.36
C LEU A 38 5.96 -22.33 6.43
N SER A 39 7.24 -22.63 6.18
CA SER A 39 8.30 -22.56 7.21
C SER A 39 9.35 -21.49 6.93
N SER A 40 9.26 -20.75 5.83
CA SER A 40 10.23 -19.72 5.43
C SER A 40 9.66 -18.31 5.59
N PRO A 41 10.45 -17.28 5.97
CA PRO A 41 10.03 -15.88 5.89
C PRO A 41 9.45 -15.49 4.51
N CYS A 42 9.97 -16.06 3.42
CA CYS A 42 9.45 -15.87 2.07
C CYS A 42 8.03 -16.43 1.91
N SER A 43 7.70 -17.55 2.58
CA SER A 43 6.35 -18.15 2.52
C SER A 43 5.28 -17.28 3.21
N LEU A 44 5.66 -16.61 4.31
CA LEU A 44 4.77 -15.67 5.00
C LEU A 44 4.50 -14.43 4.14
N LEU A 45 5.55 -13.79 3.61
CA LEU A 45 5.39 -12.62 2.74
C LEU A 45 4.64 -12.97 1.45
N HIS A 46 4.89 -14.15 0.88
CA HIS A 46 4.12 -14.62 -0.27
C HIS A 46 2.63 -14.72 0.05
N SER A 47 2.27 -15.29 1.20
CA SER A 47 0.87 -15.41 1.62
C SER A 47 0.21 -14.04 1.82
N LEU A 48 0.89 -13.12 2.50
CA LEU A 48 0.43 -11.74 2.69
C LEU A 48 0.24 -11.01 1.36
N LEU A 49 1.23 -11.09 0.49
CA LEU A 49 1.18 -10.45 -0.83
C LEU A 49 0.08 -11.05 -1.71
N ASN A 50 -0.09 -12.37 -1.71
CA ASN A 50 -1.14 -13.04 -2.44
C ASN A 50 -2.54 -12.60 -1.97
N ALA A 51 -2.73 -12.43 -0.65
CA ALA A 51 -3.98 -11.91 -0.10
C ALA A 51 -4.26 -10.47 -0.56
N VAL A 52 -3.25 -9.60 -0.54
CA VAL A 52 -3.36 -8.23 -1.05
C VAL A 52 -3.71 -8.21 -2.54
N VAL A 53 -3.02 -9.00 -3.37
CA VAL A 53 -3.30 -9.08 -4.81
C VAL A 53 -4.72 -9.57 -5.08
N LEU A 54 -5.24 -10.55 -4.33
CA LEU A 54 -6.64 -10.99 -4.47
C LEU A 54 -7.63 -9.87 -4.14
N LEU A 55 -7.35 -9.06 -3.12
CA LEU A 55 -8.18 -7.91 -2.77
C LEU A 55 -8.19 -6.88 -3.90
N ILE A 56 -7.03 -6.57 -4.48
CA ILE A 56 -6.91 -5.67 -5.64
C ILE A 56 -7.68 -6.21 -6.85
N GLU A 57 -7.51 -7.49 -7.19
CA GLU A 57 -8.21 -8.14 -8.31
C GLU A 57 -9.74 -8.11 -8.14
N SER A 58 -10.23 -8.15 -6.90
CA SER A 58 -11.66 -8.06 -6.58
C SER A 58 -12.20 -6.64 -6.47
N GLY A 59 -11.37 -5.61 -6.61
CA GLY A 59 -11.75 -4.20 -6.44
C GLY A 59 -11.90 -3.75 -4.98
N ASN A 60 -11.46 -4.55 -4.01
CA ASN A 60 -11.54 -4.25 -2.58
C ASN A 60 -10.28 -3.54 -2.07
N TYR A 61 -9.98 -2.38 -2.65
CA TYR A 61 -8.72 -1.65 -2.38
C TYR A 61 -8.59 -1.21 -0.92
N LEU A 62 -9.67 -0.76 -0.28
CA LEU A 62 -9.66 -0.34 1.13
C LEU A 62 -9.31 -1.49 2.08
N GLN A 63 -9.80 -2.70 1.78
CA GLN A 63 -9.45 -3.90 2.55
C GLN A 63 -7.97 -4.29 2.33
N ALA A 64 -7.43 -4.09 1.12
CA ALA A 64 -6.01 -4.30 0.87
C ALA A 64 -5.16 -3.36 1.73
N LEU A 65 -5.58 -2.09 1.84
CA LEU A 65 -4.90 -1.06 2.62
C LEU A 65 -4.99 -1.28 4.14
N SER A 66 -6.07 -1.86 4.65
CA SER A 66 -6.25 -2.21 6.07
C SER A 66 -5.75 -3.62 6.43
N SER A 67 -5.20 -4.36 5.46
CA SER A 67 -4.76 -5.74 5.65
C SER A 67 -3.58 -5.86 6.64
N SER A 68 -3.39 -7.07 7.18
CA SER A 68 -2.22 -7.39 8.00
C SER A 68 -0.89 -7.16 7.28
N ALA A 69 -0.88 -7.18 5.95
CA ALA A 69 0.30 -6.91 5.15
C ALA A 69 0.68 -5.43 5.21
N SER A 70 -0.29 -4.52 5.10
CA SER A 70 -0.08 -3.08 5.32
C SER A 70 0.36 -2.80 6.75
N GLN A 71 -0.28 -3.42 7.74
CA GLN A 71 0.12 -3.27 9.14
C GLN A 71 1.59 -3.69 9.36
N SER A 72 2.04 -4.75 8.69
CA SER A 72 3.44 -5.17 8.74
C SER A 72 4.39 -4.18 8.05
N LEU A 73 4.00 -3.55 6.96
CA LEU A 73 4.79 -2.53 6.25
C LEU A 73 4.98 -1.28 7.12
N PHE A 74 3.91 -0.84 7.78
CA PHE A 74 3.87 0.41 8.51
C PHE A 74 4.06 0.25 10.03
N ALA A 75 4.47 -0.93 10.51
CA ALA A 75 4.64 -1.21 11.93
C ALA A 75 5.62 -0.26 12.64
N ASN A 76 6.61 0.26 11.92
CA ASN A 76 7.62 1.19 12.44
C ASN A 76 7.23 2.66 12.28
N LEU A 77 6.10 2.96 11.63
CA LEU A 77 5.62 4.32 11.43
C LEU A 77 5.14 4.88 12.76
N LYS A 78 5.89 5.83 13.31
CA LYS A 78 5.51 6.53 14.55
C LYS A 78 4.61 7.71 14.21
N PHE A 79 3.34 7.44 13.95
CA PHE A 79 2.35 8.51 13.80
C PHE A 79 2.00 9.07 15.18
N VAL A 80 2.51 10.26 15.50
CA VAL A 80 2.43 10.82 16.87
C VAL A 80 1.06 11.45 17.17
N SER A 81 0.34 11.92 16.15
CA SER A 81 -1.05 12.40 16.14
C SER A 81 -1.18 13.33 14.92
N PRO A 82 -2.34 13.43 14.24
CA PRO A 82 -2.54 14.37 13.14
C PRO A 82 -2.28 15.83 13.52
N GLU A 83 -2.49 16.17 14.79
CA GLU A 83 -2.33 17.52 15.36
C GLU A 83 -0.85 17.98 15.46
N SER A 84 0.09 17.04 15.42
CA SER A 84 1.52 17.32 15.69
C SER A 84 2.43 17.16 14.48
N GLU A 85 1.95 16.55 13.38
CA GLU A 85 2.76 16.22 12.21
C GLU A 85 2.13 16.80 10.94
N SER A 86 2.84 17.73 10.29
CA SER A 86 2.39 18.31 9.03
C SER A 86 2.42 17.28 7.90
N ALA A 87 1.46 17.35 6.99
CA ALA A 87 1.38 16.46 5.82
C ALA A 87 2.71 16.43 5.03
N SER A 88 3.33 17.60 4.86
CA SER A 88 4.63 17.72 4.19
C SER A 88 5.72 16.89 4.86
N ARG A 89 5.81 16.92 6.19
CA ARG A 89 6.82 16.18 6.94
C ARG A 89 6.52 14.68 6.92
N PHE A 90 5.25 14.32 7.06
CA PHE A 90 4.81 12.93 7.01
C PHE A 90 5.21 12.25 5.70
N TYR A 91 4.87 12.84 4.55
CA TYR A 91 5.14 12.24 3.23
C TYR A 91 6.61 12.33 2.82
N SER A 92 7.34 13.36 3.25
CA SER A 92 8.76 13.54 2.87
C SER A 92 9.72 12.73 3.72
N ASP A 93 9.43 12.64 5.03
CA ASP A 93 10.36 12.08 6.00
C ASP A 93 9.82 10.76 6.57
N SER A 94 8.72 10.82 7.33
CA SER A 94 8.26 9.71 8.16
C SER A 94 7.84 8.47 7.34
N LEU A 95 7.12 8.67 6.24
CA LEU A 95 6.72 7.60 5.34
C LEU A 95 7.94 6.97 4.66
N LEU A 96 8.88 7.81 4.20
CA LEU A 96 10.08 7.35 3.51
C LEU A 96 10.98 6.54 4.47
N GLU A 97 11.22 7.05 5.67
CA GLU A 97 11.97 6.35 6.73
C GLU A 97 11.33 5.00 7.08
N CYS A 98 9.99 4.94 7.14
CA CYS A 98 9.27 3.70 7.40
C CYS A 98 9.46 2.66 6.28
N VAL A 99 9.33 3.09 5.02
CA VAL A 99 9.53 2.22 3.86
C VAL A 99 10.99 1.76 3.77
N ASP A 100 11.95 2.67 3.98
CA ASP A 100 13.38 2.35 3.97
C ASP A 100 13.76 1.38 5.09
N SER A 101 13.16 1.53 6.27
CA SER A 101 13.30 0.61 7.40
C SER A 101 12.75 -0.78 7.05
N PHE A 102 11.54 -0.84 6.45
CA PHE A 102 10.93 -2.11 6.05
C PHE A 102 11.75 -2.83 4.97
N LEU A 103 12.20 -2.09 3.95
CA LEU A 103 13.04 -2.59 2.86
C LEU A 103 14.50 -2.85 3.29
N ASN A 104 14.88 -2.43 4.50
CA ASN A 104 16.23 -2.53 5.04
C ASN A 104 17.28 -1.96 4.05
N VAL A 105 16.99 -0.79 3.46
CA VAL A 105 17.79 -0.19 2.37
C VAL A 105 19.22 0.11 2.83
N ASN A 106 19.37 0.65 4.03
CA ASN A 106 20.65 1.08 4.57
C ASN A 106 21.45 -0.06 5.23
N GLY A 107 20.86 -1.25 5.37
CA GLY A 107 21.47 -2.41 6.01
C GLY A 107 21.82 -2.17 7.48
N SER A 108 21.24 -2.92 8.41
CA SER A 108 21.88 -3.01 9.72
C SER A 108 23.21 -3.74 9.54
N GLU A 109 24.34 -3.08 9.82
CA GLU A 109 25.69 -3.67 9.77
C GLU A 109 25.83 -4.96 10.61
N ASN A 110 24.86 -5.22 11.49
CA ASN A 110 24.82 -6.34 12.43
C ASN A 110 23.88 -7.49 12.02
N LEU A 111 23.22 -7.43 10.86
CA LEU A 111 22.33 -8.50 10.39
C LEU A 111 22.87 -9.18 9.14
N GLU A 112 22.70 -10.50 9.07
CA GLU A 112 22.99 -11.28 7.87
C GLU A 112 22.24 -10.69 6.66
N PRO A 113 22.90 -10.58 5.48
CA PRO A 113 22.28 -10.00 4.30
C PRO A 113 21.02 -10.78 3.93
N GLU A 114 19.89 -10.07 3.82
CA GLU A 114 18.63 -10.66 3.40
C GLU A 114 18.76 -11.30 2.02
N SER A 115 18.14 -12.48 1.84
CA SER A 115 18.06 -13.13 0.53
C SER A 115 17.39 -12.22 -0.49
N MET A 116 17.85 -12.27 -1.75
CA MET A 116 17.30 -11.46 -2.85
C MET A 116 15.79 -11.68 -3.04
N GLU A 117 15.32 -12.90 -2.80
CA GLU A 117 13.92 -13.31 -2.90
C GLU A 117 13.07 -12.58 -1.86
N LEU A 118 13.51 -12.58 -0.59
CA LEU A 118 12.84 -11.87 0.50
C LEU A 118 12.72 -10.37 0.18
N LYS A 119 13.80 -9.76 -0.31
CA LYS A 119 13.80 -8.36 -0.74
C LYS A 119 12.82 -8.12 -1.88
N GLY A 120 12.76 -9.03 -2.85
CA GLY A 120 11.77 -9.00 -3.94
C GLY A 120 10.32 -9.01 -3.43
N TYR A 121 10.01 -9.87 -2.46
CA TYR A 121 8.68 -9.90 -1.84
C TYR A 121 8.34 -8.61 -1.11
N LYS A 122 9.29 -8.04 -0.35
CA LYS A 122 9.08 -6.76 0.34
C LYS A 122 8.81 -5.62 -0.64
N VAL A 123 9.62 -5.51 -1.70
CA VAL A 123 9.43 -4.48 -2.75
C VAL A 123 8.08 -4.64 -3.42
N LEU A 124 7.70 -5.86 -3.81
CA LEU A 124 6.42 -6.10 -4.47
C LEU A 124 5.23 -5.83 -3.54
N LEU A 125 5.37 -6.07 -2.23
CA LEU A 125 4.36 -5.69 -1.25
C LEU A 125 4.19 -4.17 -1.15
N VAL A 126 5.29 -3.41 -1.05
CA VAL A 126 5.24 -1.93 -1.08
C VAL A 126 4.54 -1.44 -2.34
N MET A 127 4.89 -2.01 -3.50
CA MET A 127 4.24 -1.67 -4.77
C MET A 127 2.74 -2.02 -4.77
N ALA A 128 2.35 -3.20 -4.28
CA ALA A 128 0.95 -3.62 -4.24
C ALA A 128 0.09 -2.72 -3.33
N ILE A 129 0.62 -2.29 -2.19
CA ILE A 129 -0.04 -1.31 -1.31
C ILE A 129 -0.15 0.05 -1.99
N GLY A 130 0.91 0.54 -2.66
CA GLY A 130 0.87 1.78 -3.43
C GLY A 130 -0.15 1.74 -4.58
N VAL A 131 -0.23 0.63 -5.31
CA VAL A 131 -1.26 0.40 -6.35
C VAL A 131 -2.66 0.40 -5.74
N SER A 132 -2.84 -0.23 -4.58
CA SER A 132 -4.12 -0.22 -3.87
C SER A 132 -4.55 1.19 -3.48
N ALA A 133 -3.64 2.02 -2.98
CA ALA A 133 -3.90 3.42 -2.62
C ALA A 133 -4.33 4.23 -3.85
N LEU A 134 -3.57 4.14 -4.95
CA LEU A 134 -3.91 4.79 -6.21
C LEU A 134 -5.28 4.37 -6.74
N LEU A 135 -5.60 3.06 -6.71
CA LEU A 135 -6.88 2.55 -7.19
C LEU A 135 -8.05 2.95 -6.27
N ALA A 136 -7.84 2.97 -4.95
CA ALA A 136 -8.81 3.49 -3.99
C ALA A 136 -9.10 4.97 -4.24
N PHE A 137 -8.06 5.78 -4.48
CA PHE A 137 -8.22 7.18 -4.87
C PHE A 137 -9.04 7.33 -6.13
N ILE A 138 -8.67 6.63 -7.21
CA ILE A 138 -9.37 6.71 -8.49
C ILE A 138 -10.84 6.32 -8.30
N GLN A 139 -11.11 5.21 -7.62
CA GLN A 139 -12.46 4.73 -7.36
C GLN A 139 -13.29 5.80 -6.65
N CYS A 140 -12.76 6.38 -5.59
CA CYS A 140 -13.49 7.38 -4.79
C CYS A 140 -13.75 8.69 -5.54
N ASN A 141 -12.92 9.05 -6.53
CA ASN A 141 -13.09 10.29 -7.31
C ASN A 141 -13.89 10.12 -8.59
N ILE A 142 -13.75 8.98 -9.25
CA ILE A 142 -14.35 8.74 -10.58
C ILE A 142 -15.69 8.03 -10.44
N THR A 143 -15.77 7.02 -9.57
CA THR A 143 -16.99 6.21 -9.41
C THR A 143 -17.85 6.64 -8.20
N GLY A 144 -17.31 7.53 -7.37
CA GLY A 144 -17.94 7.99 -6.13
C GLY A 144 -17.44 7.22 -4.90
N PRO A 145 -17.65 7.76 -3.69
CA PRO A 145 -17.16 7.15 -2.46
C PRO A 145 -17.89 5.83 -2.19
N VAL A 146 -17.13 4.74 -2.04
CA VAL A 146 -17.68 3.40 -1.82
C VAL A 146 -17.98 3.17 -0.32
N GLU A 147 -17.15 3.75 0.56
CA GLU A 147 -17.27 3.80 2.02
C GLU A 147 -16.44 5.00 2.55
N LYS A 148 -16.62 5.40 3.82
CA LYS A 148 -15.88 6.53 4.44
C LYS A 148 -14.39 6.20 4.55
N LEU A 149 -13.60 6.51 3.53
CA LEU A 149 -12.15 6.56 3.66
C LEU A 149 -11.79 7.60 4.74
N PRO A 150 -10.97 7.23 5.75
CA PRO A 150 -10.57 8.15 6.79
C PRO A 150 -9.67 9.21 6.17
N TRP A 151 -9.86 10.49 6.49
CA TRP A 151 -9.17 11.64 5.88
C TRP A 151 -7.64 11.70 6.07
N MET A 152 -7.05 10.73 6.75
CA MET A 152 -5.63 10.68 7.13
C MET A 152 -4.97 9.35 6.71
N PRO A 153 -3.63 9.22 6.78
CA PRO A 153 -2.90 8.09 6.21
C PRO A 153 -3.42 6.72 6.66
N LEU A 154 -3.24 5.71 5.80
CA LEU A 154 -3.76 4.33 5.88
C LEU A 154 -3.73 3.67 7.27
N MET A 155 -2.80 4.06 8.15
CA MET A 155 -2.69 3.56 9.53
C MET A 155 -3.86 3.94 10.44
N ALA A 156 -4.55 5.06 10.17
CA ALA A 156 -5.73 5.44 10.92
C ALA A 156 -6.91 4.47 10.71
N LEU A 157 -6.88 3.63 9.67
CA LEU A 157 -7.90 2.58 9.50
C LEU A 157 -7.93 1.58 10.67
N SER A 158 -6.83 1.43 11.41
CA SER A 158 -6.71 0.41 12.47
C SER A 158 -6.94 0.91 13.90
N THR A 159 -6.86 2.23 14.13
CA THR A 159 -6.85 2.82 15.49
C THR A 159 -7.81 4.00 15.67
N TRP A 160 -8.52 4.41 14.61
CA TRP A 160 -9.33 5.62 14.65
C TRP A 160 -10.77 5.35 15.10
N GLU A 161 -11.07 5.68 16.36
CA GLU A 161 -12.43 5.70 16.92
C GLU A 161 -12.99 7.14 17.13
N GLY A 162 -12.27 8.18 16.69
CA GLY A 162 -12.60 9.59 16.95
C GLY A 162 -13.34 10.33 15.82
N GLU A 163 -13.81 11.55 16.06
CA GLU A 163 -14.15 12.53 15.01
C GLU A 163 -12.99 13.53 14.92
N ILE A 164 -12.41 13.75 13.74
CA ILE A 164 -11.36 14.76 13.57
C ILE A 164 -12.04 16.12 13.63
N GLY A 165 -11.50 17.04 14.43
CA GLY A 165 -11.93 18.43 14.39
C GLY A 165 -11.73 19.01 12.99
N GLU A 166 -12.68 19.83 12.53
CA GLU A 166 -12.73 20.43 11.19
C GLU A 166 -11.42 21.15 10.77
N GLY A 167 -10.57 21.54 11.73
CA GLY A 167 -9.31 22.28 11.50
C GLY A 167 -8.11 21.44 11.01
N ASP A 168 -7.92 20.20 11.49
CA ASP A 168 -6.77 19.38 11.08
C ASP A 168 -6.93 18.83 9.66
N SER A 169 -8.19 18.64 9.23
CA SER A 169 -8.53 18.24 7.87
C SER A 169 -8.09 19.27 6.82
N VAL A 170 -8.01 20.55 7.20
CA VAL A 170 -7.73 21.65 6.26
C VAL A 170 -6.26 21.69 5.84
N GLU A 171 -5.32 21.34 6.72
CA GLU A 171 -3.88 21.36 6.37
C GLU A 171 -3.54 20.25 5.37
N TRP A 172 -4.03 19.02 5.61
CA TRP A 172 -3.79 17.88 4.74
C TRP A 172 -4.41 18.08 3.35
N GLU A 173 -5.60 18.65 3.29
CA GLU A 173 -6.26 19.02 2.03
C GLU A 173 -5.52 20.15 1.31
N ALA A 174 -5.07 21.18 2.03
CA ALA A 174 -4.28 22.27 1.45
C ALA A 174 -2.93 21.79 0.91
N TRP A 175 -2.25 20.86 1.61
CA TRP A 175 -1.04 20.22 1.13
C TRP A 175 -1.29 19.41 -0.14
N ALA A 176 -2.31 18.55 -0.13
CA ALA A 176 -2.65 17.72 -1.30
C ALA A 176 -2.98 18.61 -2.52
N HIS A 177 -3.77 19.66 -2.31
CA HIS A 177 -4.08 20.63 -3.35
C HIS A 177 -2.81 21.34 -3.88
N LYS A 178 -1.87 21.69 -3.00
CA LYS A 178 -0.62 22.35 -3.39
C LYS A 178 0.35 21.43 -4.14
N GLU A 179 0.54 20.19 -3.69
CA GLU A 179 1.56 19.29 -4.22
C GLU A 179 1.07 18.42 -5.39
N LEU A 180 -0.24 18.15 -5.46
CA LEU A 180 -0.80 17.19 -6.43
C LEU A 180 -1.61 17.85 -7.54
N MET A 181 -2.10 19.09 -7.35
CA MET A 181 -2.74 19.80 -8.47
C MET A 181 -1.70 20.44 -9.38
N SER A 182 -1.68 19.99 -10.62
CA SER A 182 -1.01 20.71 -11.70
C SER A 182 -1.78 22.01 -12.00
N ALA A 183 -1.05 23.11 -12.22
CA ALA A 183 -1.65 24.39 -12.60
C ALA A 183 -2.47 24.24 -13.90
N GLY A 184 -3.79 24.46 -13.80
CA GLY A 184 -4.73 24.31 -14.93
C GLY A 184 -5.43 22.95 -15.01
N SER A 185 -5.13 22.01 -14.13
CA SER A 185 -5.96 20.83 -13.92
C SER A 185 -7.09 21.19 -12.97
N GLU A 186 -8.27 21.56 -13.47
CA GLU A 186 -9.51 21.60 -12.69
C GLU A 186 -9.98 20.17 -12.40
N LEU A 187 -9.11 19.34 -11.81
CA LEU A 187 -9.51 18.08 -11.25
C LEU A 187 -10.43 18.40 -10.07
N HIS A 188 -11.74 18.55 -10.33
CA HIS A 188 -12.79 18.64 -9.32
C HIS A 188 -12.98 17.29 -8.58
N GLY A 189 -11.91 16.51 -8.44
CA GLY A 189 -11.88 15.36 -7.56
C GLY A 189 -11.94 15.86 -6.12
N LYS A 190 -12.67 15.16 -5.26
CA LYS A 190 -12.58 15.41 -3.83
C LYS A 190 -11.22 14.89 -3.38
N PHE A 191 -10.26 15.80 -3.23
CA PHE A 191 -8.89 15.49 -2.79
C PHE A 191 -8.84 14.79 -1.42
N SER A 192 -9.93 14.86 -0.64
CA SER A 192 -10.21 13.98 0.51
C SER A 192 -9.98 12.49 0.26
N ASN A 193 -9.95 12.08 -1.01
CA ASN A 193 -9.86 10.70 -1.44
C ASN A 193 -8.47 10.30 -1.96
N LEU A 194 -7.51 11.23 -2.15
CA LEU A 194 -6.18 11.03 -2.79
C LEU A 194 -5.17 10.20 -2.00
N GLN A 195 -5.69 9.28 -1.21
CA GLN A 195 -4.98 8.62 -0.14
C GLN A 195 -4.22 7.39 -0.62
#